data_AF-A0A9N8VD15-F1
#
_entry.id   AF-A0A9N8VD15-F1
#
_cell.length_a   1.000
_cell.length_b   1.000
_cell.length_c   1.000
_cell.angle_alpha   90.00
_cell.angle_beta   90.00
_cell.angle_gamma   90.00
#
_symmetry.space_group_name_H-M   'P 1'
#
loop_
_entity.id
_entity.type
_entity.pdbx_description
1 polymer ?
#
loop_
_entity_poly.entity_id
_entity_poly.type
_entity_poly.pdbx_seq_one_letter_code
_entity_poly.pdbx_strand_id
1 'polypeptide(L)'
;MDHSSVLIDEKIYFSGGITDQSTNEFFYLDVSKPFNTSDNNTSMPWFDLTDINSPKTLKGSACSGGENNGLLFVFGGYIYGSDNISSHQYDISKKVWTDIKSGPINRYGISCAKFNDSLIAIFGGAAINGSDNLFNDLWTFDISTSLWNLKNAQNPPSPRVGYCAVTLPDQSILYIGGQTSDLFAPMDTLPLYNTKSDTWINMAVSGPAPPGRRDFSAVLTNDNRIIIYGGMMDELYVSGDAWTLYIENSQWSWTKGNITNSSEDSIIYSYGHTATLVNNYMFINFGNRLPIENNSPIIMLLDVSQKDNFRWVTEFIPNIMNTTV
;
A
#
# COMPACT_ATOMS: atom_id res chain seq x y z
N MET A 1 13.96 -2.78 0.11
CA MET A 1 13.01 -2.13 -0.84
C MET A 1 11.98 -3.16 -1.28
N ASP A 2 10.87 -2.72 -1.88
CA ASP A 2 9.84 -3.61 -2.44
C ASP A 2 9.23 -4.59 -1.42
N HIS A 3 9.37 -4.28 -0.13
CA HIS A 3 8.69 -4.96 0.96
C HIS A 3 7.19 -4.70 0.87
N SER A 4 6.40 -5.71 1.13
CA SER A 4 4.98 -5.54 1.41
C SER A 4 4.80 -5.17 2.88
N SER A 5 3.89 -4.26 3.20
CA SER A 5 3.59 -3.91 4.60
C SER A 5 2.10 -3.92 4.89
N VAL A 6 1.72 -4.30 6.12
CA VAL A 6 0.34 -4.19 6.58
C VAL A 6 0.27 -3.99 8.09
N LEU A 7 -0.68 -3.17 8.55
CA LEU A 7 -1.01 -3.03 9.97
C LEU A 7 -1.99 -4.12 10.41
N ILE A 8 -1.62 -4.82 11.47
CA ILE A 8 -2.52 -5.72 12.19
C ILE A 8 -2.37 -5.40 13.67
N ASP A 9 -3.49 -5.03 14.30
CA ASP A 9 -3.53 -4.47 15.66
C ASP A 9 -2.54 -3.29 15.80
N GLU A 10 -1.54 -3.42 16.67
CA GLU A 10 -0.51 -2.41 16.93
C GLU A 10 0.85 -2.81 16.33
N LYS A 11 0.84 -3.61 15.25
CA LYS A 11 2.07 -4.09 14.60
C LYS A 11 2.02 -3.86 13.10
N ILE A 12 3.03 -3.17 12.58
CA ILE A 12 3.25 -3.07 11.14
C ILE A 12 4.16 -4.23 10.74
N TYR A 13 3.60 -5.21 10.04
CA TYR A 13 4.34 -6.34 9.51
C TYR A 13 4.95 -5.98 8.16
N PHE A 14 6.16 -6.47 7.93
CA PHE A 14 6.92 -6.33 6.69
C PHE A 14 7.32 -7.70 6.19
N SER A 15 7.12 -7.96 4.90
CA SER A 15 7.43 -9.25 4.29
C SER A 15 8.12 -9.09 2.95
N GLY A 16 9.09 -9.96 2.69
CA GLY A 16 9.79 -10.04 1.42
C GLY A 16 10.75 -8.88 1.23
N GLY A 17 10.83 -8.38 0.00
CA GLY A 17 11.73 -7.31 -0.41
C GLY A 17 12.92 -7.84 -1.21
N ILE A 18 13.82 -6.93 -1.54
CA ILE A 18 15.00 -7.23 -2.35
C ILE A 18 16.24 -6.51 -1.80
N THR A 19 17.34 -7.25 -1.80
CA THR A 19 18.72 -6.75 -1.70
C THR A 19 19.41 -6.94 -3.05
N ASP A 20 20.10 -8.07 -3.25
CA ASP A 20 20.58 -8.56 -4.55
C ASP A 20 19.63 -9.59 -5.17
N GLN A 21 18.84 -10.26 -4.33
CA GLN A 21 17.82 -11.25 -4.68
C GLN A 21 16.57 -11.04 -3.82
N SER A 22 15.48 -11.72 -4.16
CA SER A 22 14.27 -11.79 -3.34
C SER A 22 14.62 -12.31 -1.94
N THR A 23 14.26 -11.56 -0.91
CA THR A 23 14.51 -11.93 0.48
C THR A 23 13.31 -12.67 1.07
N ASN A 24 13.55 -13.46 2.11
CA ASN A 24 12.52 -14.00 3.00
C ASN A 24 12.37 -13.15 4.26
N GLU A 25 12.79 -11.89 4.24
CA GLU A 25 12.70 -11.06 5.44
C GLU A 25 11.24 -10.99 5.91
N PHE A 26 11.03 -11.27 7.19
CA PHE A 26 9.72 -11.15 7.80
C PHE A 26 9.89 -10.63 9.21
N PHE A 27 9.38 -9.44 9.48
CA PHE A 27 9.57 -8.76 10.75
C PHE A 27 8.42 -7.78 10.98
N TYR A 28 8.30 -7.23 12.20
CA TYR A 28 7.34 -6.17 12.47
C TYR A 28 7.90 -5.06 13.34
N LEU A 29 7.30 -3.88 13.20
CA LEU A 29 7.45 -2.74 14.10
C LEU A 29 6.27 -2.71 15.07
N ASP A 30 6.55 -2.75 16.37
CA ASP A 30 5.54 -2.65 17.43
C ASP A 30 5.18 -1.18 17.72
N VAL A 31 4.10 -0.70 17.10
CA VAL A 31 3.63 0.69 17.24
C VAL A 31 2.77 0.92 18.48
N SER A 32 2.74 -0.04 19.42
CA SER A 32 2.22 0.19 20.79
C SER A 32 3.21 0.94 21.70
N LYS A 33 4.46 1.07 21.25
CA LYS A 33 5.55 1.71 22.01
C LYS A 33 6.01 3.00 21.34
N PRO A 34 6.43 4.01 22.11
CA PRO A 34 7.05 5.20 21.55
C PRO A 34 8.44 4.89 20.99
N PHE A 35 8.83 5.59 19.93
CA PHE A 35 10.17 5.50 19.33
C PHE A 35 10.53 6.78 18.58
N ASN A 36 11.79 6.89 18.15
CA ASN A 36 12.33 7.99 17.36
C ASN A 36 13.05 7.45 16.11
N THR A 37 12.72 7.97 14.92
CA THR A 37 13.32 7.52 13.65
C THR A 37 14.68 8.16 13.35
N SER A 38 15.10 9.17 14.11
CA SER A 38 16.37 9.90 13.91
C SER A 38 17.53 9.38 14.75
N ASP A 39 17.30 8.40 15.62
CA ASP A 39 18.31 7.87 16.56
C ASP A 39 19.09 6.66 16.02
N ASN A 40 19.20 6.55 14.69
CA ASN A 40 19.79 5.40 14.00
C ASN A 40 19.11 4.07 14.35
N ASN A 41 17.78 4.07 14.44
CA ASN A 41 16.93 2.90 14.73
C ASN A 41 17.18 2.26 16.10
N THR A 42 17.77 2.98 17.06
CA THR A 42 18.12 2.42 18.38
C THR A 42 16.91 2.31 19.33
N SER A 43 15.91 3.18 19.20
CA SER A 43 14.66 3.07 19.98
C SER A 43 13.55 2.29 19.29
N MET A 44 13.69 1.97 17.99
CA MET A 44 12.62 1.33 17.23
C MET A 44 12.37 -0.11 17.73
N PRO A 45 11.13 -0.45 18.13
CA PRO A 45 10.79 -1.74 18.71
C PRO A 45 10.57 -2.80 17.63
N TRP A 46 11.65 -3.19 16.97
CA TRP A 46 11.67 -4.21 15.93
C TRP A 46 11.62 -5.63 16.48
N PHE A 47 10.91 -6.51 15.78
CA PHE A 47 10.87 -7.94 16.06
C PHE A 47 11.08 -8.73 14.77
N ASP A 48 12.18 -9.45 14.71
CA ASP A 48 12.50 -10.32 13.59
C ASP A 48 11.78 -11.66 13.72
N LEU A 49 11.13 -12.08 12.64
CA LEU A 49 10.38 -13.33 12.49
C LEU A 49 10.90 -14.17 11.30
N THR A 50 12.06 -13.82 10.72
CA THR A 50 12.58 -14.42 9.48
C THR A 50 12.84 -15.93 9.57
N ASP A 51 13.05 -16.46 10.77
CA ASP A 51 13.33 -17.89 11.02
C ASP A 51 12.14 -18.84 10.79
N ILE A 52 10.94 -18.33 10.51
CA ILE A 52 9.72 -19.16 10.39
C ILE A 52 9.42 -19.68 8.98
N ASN A 53 10.45 -19.84 8.14
CA ASN A 53 10.32 -20.25 6.73
C ASN A 53 9.38 -19.32 5.92
N SER A 54 9.53 -18.01 6.11
CA SER A 54 8.81 -17.00 5.33
C SER A 54 9.05 -17.13 3.82
N PRO A 55 8.03 -16.85 2.99
CA PRO A 55 8.19 -16.87 1.53
C PRO A 55 9.21 -15.84 1.04
N LYS A 56 10.03 -16.25 0.06
CA LYS A 56 10.93 -15.33 -0.64
C LYS A 56 10.17 -14.56 -1.70
N THR A 57 9.79 -13.32 -1.44
CA THR A 57 8.95 -12.51 -2.34
C THR A 57 9.46 -11.08 -2.41
N LEU A 58 9.20 -10.37 -3.51
CA LEU A 58 9.32 -8.90 -3.60
C LEU A 58 8.17 -8.33 -4.42
N LYS A 59 7.85 -7.04 -4.25
CA LYS A 59 6.76 -6.35 -4.97
C LYS A 59 5.39 -7.02 -4.80
N GLY A 60 5.21 -7.77 -3.71
CA GLY A 60 3.91 -8.27 -3.28
C GLY A 60 3.05 -7.14 -2.72
N SER A 61 1.75 -7.38 -2.64
CA SER A 61 0.82 -6.50 -1.94
C SER A 61 0.27 -7.20 -0.69
N ALA A 62 0.35 -6.52 0.46
CA ALA A 62 -0.10 -7.09 1.72
C ALA A 62 -1.46 -6.53 2.19
N CYS A 63 -2.32 -7.41 2.70
CA CYS A 63 -3.60 -7.09 3.29
C CYS A 63 -3.83 -7.91 4.56
N SER A 64 -4.55 -7.37 5.52
CA SER A 64 -4.98 -8.10 6.71
C SER A 64 -6.33 -8.78 6.46
N GLY A 65 -6.70 -9.76 7.29
CA GLY A 65 -7.99 -10.41 7.21
C GLY A 65 -8.16 -11.54 8.21
N GLY A 66 -9.22 -12.33 8.03
CA GLY A 66 -9.57 -13.42 8.95
C GLY A 66 -10.26 -12.93 10.21
N GLU A 67 -10.62 -13.87 11.09
CA GLU A 67 -11.24 -13.55 12.37
C GLU A 67 -10.32 -12.64 13.19
N ASN A 68 -10.86 -11.51 13.67
CA ASN A 68 -10.11 -10.46 14.39
C ASN A 68 -8.86 -9.96 13.66
N ASN A 69 -8.83 -9.98 12.32
CA ASN A 69 -7.66 -9.61 11.51
C ASN A 69 -6.39 -10.45 11.79
N GLY A 70 -6.53 -11.66 12.34
CA GLY A 70 -5.40 -12.52 12.72
C GLY A 70 -4.60 -13.13 11.57
N LEU A 71 -4.97 -12.85 10.31
CA LEU A 71 -4.29 -13.32 9.11
C LEU A 71 -3.66 -12.16 8.35
N LEU A 72 -2.43 -12.37 7.90
CA LEU A 72 -1.74 -11.52 6.93
C LEU A 72 -1.72 -12.24 5.59
N PHE A 73 -2.11 -11.54 4.53
CA PHE A 73 -2.05 -12.02 3.15
C PHE A 73 -1.00 -11.23 2.39
N VAL A 74 -0.17 -11.92 1.60
CA VAL A 74 0.70 -11.31 0.59
C VAL A 74 0.28 -11.88 -0.75
N PHE A 75 -0.12 -11.02 -1.69
CA PHE A 75 -0.55 -11.40 -3.02
C PHE A 75 0.40 -10.88 -4.09
N GLY A 76 0.63 -11.70 -5.11
CA GLY A 76 1.48 -11.33 -6.25
C GLY A 76 2.93 -11.10 -5.86
N GLY A 77 3.62 -10.32 -6.69
CA GLY A 77 5.06 -10.09 -6.56
C GLY A 77 5.90 -11.06 -7.37
N TYR A 78 7.21 -11.04 -7.13
CA TYR A 78 8.19 -11.79 -7.90
C TYR A 78 9.10 -12.61 -6.98
N ILE A 79 9.52 -13.78 -7.48
CA ILE A 79 10.55 -14.62 -6.89
C ILE A 79 11.63 -14.81 -7.97
N TYR A 80 12.87 -14.39 -7.70
CA TYR A 80 13.95 -14.52 -8.68
C TYR A 80 14.14 -15.98 -9.09
N GLY A 81 14.12 -16.24 -10.40
CA GLY A 81 14.40 -17.57 -10.97
C GLY A 81 13.35 -18.65 -10.66
N SER A 82 12.12 -18.28 -10.30
CA SER A 82 11.04 -19.24 -10.07
C SER A 82 9.72 -18.83 -10.72
N ASP A 83 9.05 -19.80 -11.34
CA ASP A 83 7.70 -19.66 -11.92
C ASP A 83 6.57 -19.91 -10.87
N ASN A 84 6.91 -20.05 -9.58
CA ASN A 84 5.99 -20.54 -8.56
C ASN A 84 5.16 -19.46 -7.85
N ILE A 85 4.14 -19.97 -7.15
CA ILE A 85 3.14 -19.31 -6.29
C ILE A 85 3.75 -18.12 -5.54
N SER A 86 3.15 -16.95 -5.71
CA SER A 86 3.52 -15.69 -5.05
C SER A 86 2.48 -15.20 -4.05
N SER A 87 1.45 -16.01 -3.82
CA SER A 87 0.35 -15.68 -2.91
C SER A 87 0.44 -16.55 -1.67
N HIS A 88 0.57 -15.91 -0.51
CA HIS A 88 0.79 -16.58 0.76
C HIS A 88 -0.07 -15.95 1.84
N GLN A 89 -0.45 -16.76 2.83
CA GLN A 89 -1.05 -16.29 4.07
C GLN A 89 -0.17 -16.66 5.26
N TYR A 90 -0.17 -15.80 6.26
CA TYR A 90 0.44 -16.02 7.56
C TYR A 90 -0.62 -15.97 8.65
N ASP A 91 -0.73 -17.05 9.42
CA ASP A 91 -1.56 -17.10 10.62
C ASP A 91 -0.73 -16.63 11.82
N ILE A 92 -1.08 -15.47 12.38
CA ILE A 92 -0.32 -14.83 13.47
C ILE A 92 -0.35 -15.69 14.73
N SER A 93 -1.48 -16.32 15.02
CA SER A 93 -1.66 -17.14 16.23
C SER A 93 -0.87 -18.44 16.16
N LYS A 94 -0.89 -19.09 14.98
CA LYS A 94 -0.21 -20.36 14.74
C LYS A 94 1.26 -20.17 14.36
N LYS A 95 1.64 -18.96 13.92
CA LYS A 95 2.96 -18.61 13.39
C LYS A 95 3.37 -19.46 12.20
N VAL A 96 2.43 -19.71 11.30
CA VAL A 96 2.63 -20.59 10.13
C VAL A 96 2.27 -19.86 8.85
N TRP A 97 3.15 -19.98 7.86
CA TRP A 97 2.87 -19.60 6.48
C TRP A 97 2.17 -20.73 5.73
N THR A 98 1.26 -20.38 4.83
CA THR A 98 0.59 -21.32 3.94
C THR A 98 0.47 -20.70 2.55
N ASP A 99 0.81 -21.49 1.53
CA ASP A 99 0.66 -21.07 0.13
C ASP A 99 -0.81 -21.05 -0.27
N ILE A 100 -1.22 -19.96 -0.91
CA ILE A 100 -2.54 -19.82 -1.51
C ILE A 100 -2.43 -20.33 -2.95
N LYS A 101 -2.97 -21.52 -3.17
CA LYS A 101 -2.95 -22.19 -4.47
C LYS A 101 -4.15 -21.77 -5.32
N SER A 102 -3.95 -21.80 -6.64
CA SER A 102 -4.94 -21.41 -7.64
C SER A 102 -5.26 -19.91 -7.57
N GLY A 103 -5.65 -19.28 -8.68
CA GLY A 103 -5.94 -17.84 -8.71
C GLY A 103 -5.35 -17.14 -9.93
N PRO A 104 -5.20 -15.81 -9.88
CA PRO A 104 -4.65 -15.05 -10.99
C PRO A 104 -3.22 -15.47 -11.33
N ILE A 105 -2.86 -15.30 -12.60
CA ILE A 105 -1.46 -15.39 -13.05
C ILE A 105 -0.60 -14.47 -12.18
N ASN A 106 0.58 -14.95 -11.82
CA ASN A 106 1.53 -14.21 -11.00
C ASN A 106 1.87 -12.85 -11.64
N ARG A 107 1.83 -11.79 -10.84
CA ARG A 107 1.87 -10.40 -11.28
C ARG A 107 2.36 -9.48 -10.18
N TYR A 108 2.94 -8.35 -10.56
CA TYR A 108 3.43 -7.32 -9.63
C TYR A 108 2.76 -5.97 -9.87
N GLY A 109 3.04 -5.02 -8.97
CA GLY A 109 2.50 -3.65 -9.02
C GLY A 109 0.98 -3.62 -8.88
N ILE A 110 0.45 -4.58 -8.12
CA ILE A 110 -0.94 -4.60 -7.68
C ILE A 110 -1.04 -3.95 -6.30
N SER A 111 -2.24 -3.48 -5.95
CA SER A 111 -2.60 -3.07 -4.59
C SER A 111 -3.85 -3.84 -4.20
N CYS A 112 -3.74 -4.67 -3.16
CA CYS A 112 -4.87 -5.41 -2.62
C CYS A 112 -5.73 -4.50 -1.75
N ALA A 113 -7.03 -4.79 -1.67
CA ALA A 113 -7.98 -4.03 -0.87
C ALA A 113 -8.98 -4.98 -0.20
N LYS A 114 -9.00 -5.01 1.15
CA LYS A 114 -9.98 -5.78 1.92
C LYS A 114 -11.32 -5.04 1.93
N PHE A 115 -12.42 -5.75 1.70
CA PHE A 115 -13.78 -5.23 1.81
C PHE A 115 -14.74 -6.30 2.37
N ASN A 116 -15.87 -5.85 2.93
CA ASN A 116 -16.90 -6.72 3.54
C ASN A 116 -16.34 -7.71 4.59
N ASP A 117 -15.22 -7.36 5.23
CA ASP A 117 -14.47 -8.14 6.23
C ASP A 117 -13.95 -9.54 5.82
N SER A 118 -14.48 -10.14 4.75
CA SER A 118 -14.16 -11.50 4.31
C SER A 118 -13.58 -11.58 2.90
N LEU A 119 -13.51 -10.46 2.17
CA LEU A 119 -13.06 -10.45 0.78
C LEU A 119 -11.85 -9.54 0.59
N ILE A 120 -10.92 -9.96 -0.27
CA ILE A 120 -9.80 -9.12 -0.71
C ILE A 120 -9.81 -9.04 -2.23
N ALA A 121 -9.84 -7.84 -2.78
CA ALA A 121 -9.77 -7.61 -4.22
C ALA A 121 -8.32 -7.35 -4.66
N ILE A 122 -7.98 -7.85 -5.85
CA ILE A 122 -6.82 -7.40 -6.64
C ILE A 122 -7.27 -7.13 -8.08
N PHE A 123 -6.72 -6.09 -8.69
CA PHE A 123 -7.03 -5.70 -10.06
C PHE A 123 -5.77 -5.51 -10.88
N GLY A 124 -5.82 -5.82 -12.17
CA GLY A 124 -4.73 -5.50 -13.08
C GLY A 124 -3.34 -5.99 -12.63
N GLY A 125 -2.31 -5.15 -12.71
CA GLY A 125 -0.91 -5.52 -12.50
C GLY A 125 -0.22 -5.94 -13.79
N ALA A 126 1.06 -6.30 -13.70
CA ALA A 126 1.87 -6.70 -14.85
C ALA A 126 2.47 -8.11 -14.66
N ALA A 127 2.56 -8.86 -15.76
CA ALA A 127 3.25 -10.16 -15.76
C ALA A 127 4.76 -10.01 -15.54
N ILE A 128 5.37 -11.02 -14.92
CA ILE A 128 6.79 -11.03 -14.52
C ILE A 128 7.76 -11.05 -15.71
N ASN A 129 7.41 -11.69 -16.82
CA ASN A 129 8.34 -12.01 -17.91
C ASN A 129 8.62 -10.84 -18.88
N GLY A 130 8.48 -9.60 -18.42
CA GLY A 130 9.01 -8.40 -19.09
C GLY A 130 8.47 -8.14 -20.49
N SER A 131 7.32 -7.46 -20.58
CA SER A 131 6.93 -6.45 -21.59
C SER A 131 5.39 -6.35 -21.60
N ASP A 132 4.88 -5.14 -21.38
CA ASP A 132 3.59 -4.56 -21.76
C ASP A 132 2.27 -5.32 -21.49
N ASN A 133 2.32 -6.52 -20.92
CA ASN A 133 1.16 -7.32 -20.56
C ASN A 133 0.62 -6.84 -19.21
N LEU A 134 0.00 -5.67 -19.25
CA LEU A 134 -0.85 -5.16 -18.19
C LEU A 134 -2.18 -5.90 -18.21
N PHE A 135 -2.67 -6.28 -17.04
CA PHE A 135 -3.98 -6.87 -16.88
C PHE A 135 -5.04 -5.83 -16.51
N ASN A 136 -6.31 -6.15 -16.75
CA ASN A 136 -7.48 -5.42 -16.25
C ASN A 136 -8.58 -6.35 -15.70
N ASP A 137 -8.22 -7.59 -15.37
CA ASP A 137 -9.11 -8.52 -14.67
C ASP A 137 -9.20 -8.13 -13.18
N LEU A 138 -10.39 -8.36 -12.60
CA LEU A 138 -10.64 -8.18 -11.18
C LEU A 138 -10.81 -9.56 -10.54
N TRP A 139 -10.00 -9.85 -9.54
CA TRP A 139 -10.08 -11.06 -8.74
C TRP A 139 -10.46 -10.72 -7.31
N THR A 140 -11.32 -11.53 -6.71
CA THR A 140 -11.65 -11.45 -5.28
C THR A 140 -11.29 -12.76 -4.60
N PHE A 141 -10.53 -12.68 -3.52
CA PHE A 141 -10.22 -13.79 -2.65
C PHE A 141 -11.19 -13.81 -1.48
N ASP A 142 -11.88 -14.92 -1.28
CA ASP A 142 -12.71 -15.16 -0.11
C ASP A 142 -11.87 -15.79 1.00
N ILE A 143 -11.70 -15.04 2.09
CA ILE A 143 -10.85 -15.42 3.22
C ILE A 143 -11.40 -16.66 3.92
N SER A 144 -12.73 -16.79 4.03
CA SER A 144 -13.37 -17.87 4.78
C SER A 144 -13.23 -19.23 4.08
N THR A 145 -13.30 -19.22 2.75
CA THR A 145 -13.19 -20.42 1.91
C THR A 145 -11.78 -20.64 1.37
N SER A 146 -10.92 -19.62 1.46
CA SER A 146 -9.60 -19.58 0.82
C SER A 146 -9.66 -19.79 -0.70
N LEU A 147 -10.70 -19.25 -1.36
CA LEU A 147 -10.93 -19.42 -2.80
C LEU A 147 -10.90 -18.09 -3.54
N TRP A 148 -10.29 -18.12 -4.73
CA TRP A 148 -10.31 -17.03 -5.68
C TRP A 148 -11.54 -17.08 -6.57
N ASN A 149 -12.08 -15.91 -6.88
CA ASN A 149 -13.18 -15.72 -7.81
C ASN A 149 -12.80 -14.64 -8.83
N LEU A 150 -12.87 -14.98 -10.13
CA LEU A 150 -12.76 -14.01 -11.21
C LEU A 150 -14.08 -13.27 -11.36
N LYS A 151 -14.04 -11.94 -11.31
CA LYS A 151 -15.20 -11.07 -11.45
C LYS A 151 -15.38 -10.66 -12.90
N ASN A 152 -16.62 -10.72 -13.39
CA ASN A 152 -17.02 -10.22 -14.71
C ASN A 152 -17.69 -8.85 -14.57
N ALA A 153 -17.01 -7.94 -13.87
CA ALA A 153 -17.54 -6.61 -13.60
C ALA A 153 -17.71 -5.80 -14.89
N GLN A 154 -18.81 -5.08 -15.01
CA GLN A 154 -19.06 -4.27 -16.21
C GLN A 154 -18.18 -3.03 -16.25
N ASN A 155 -17.70 -2.69 -17.45
CA ASN A 155 -16.89 -1.50 -17.75
C ASN A 155 -15.56 -1.40 -16.96
N PRO A 156 -14.74 -2.47 -16.91
CA PRO A 156 -13.48 -2.41 -16.18
C PRO A 156 -12.59 -1.29 -16.73
N PRO A 157 -11.84 -0.58 -15.88
CA PRO A 157 -10.93 0.45 -16.36
C PRO A 157 -9.80 -0.18 -17.18
N SER A 158 -9.06 0.66 -17.90
CA SER A 158 -7.89 0.22 -18.68
C SER A 158 -6.88 -0.54 -17.82
N PRO A 159 -6.15 -1.51 -18.41
CA PRO A 159 -5.07 -2.21 -17.73
C PRO A 159 -4.10 -1.27 -17.05
N ARG A 160 -3.67 -1.61 -15.82
CA ARG A 160 -2.82 -0.72 -15.02
C ARG A 160 -1.95 -1.43 -14.00
N VAL A 161 -0.84 -0.79 -13.64
CA VAL A 161 0.14 -1.26 -12.65
C VAL A 161 0.66 -0.09 -11.79
N GLY A 162 1.15 -0.37 -10.59
CA GLY A 162 1.74 0.64 -9.70
C GLY A 162 0.75 1.68 -9.18
N TYR A 163 -0.54 1.31 -9.11
CA TYR A 163 -1.62 2.13 -8.57
C TYR A 163 -1.82 1.84 -7.07
N CYS A 164 -2.58 2.68 -6.36
CA CYS A 164 -3.08 2.37 -5.02
C CYS A 164 -4.56 2.02 -5.05
N ALA A 165 -4.97 0.96 -4.36
CA ALA A 165 -6.37 0.62 -4.12
C ALA A 165 -6.73 0.95 -2.66
N VAL A 166 -7.83 1.68 -2.47
CA VAL A 166 -8.32 2.10 -1.15
C VAL A 166 -9.77 1.70 -0.99
N THR A 167 -10.07 0.86 0.00
CA THR A 167 -11.45 0.55 0.39
C THR A 167 -12.05 1.75 1.13
N LEU A 168 -13.17 2.27 0.62
CA LEU A 168 -13.91 3.38 1.22
C LEU A 168 -14.86 2.89 2.32
N PRO A 169 -15.36 3.79 3.20
CA PRO A 169 -16.28 3.44 4.29
C PRO A 169 -17.58 2.75 3.84
N ASP A 170 -18.01 2.97 2.59
CA ASP A 170 -19.20 2.33 2.01
C ASP A 170 -18.92 0.95 1.39
N GLN A 171 -17.70 0.44 1.56
CA GLN A 171 -17.14 -0.80 1.02
C GLN A 171 -16.89 -0.82 -0.49
N SER A 172 -17.00 0.32 -1.19
CA SER A 172 -16.47 0.45 -2.55
C SER A 172 -14.93 0.52 -2.54
N ILE A 173 -14.30 0.25 -3.67
CA ILE A 173 -12.83 0.25 -3.79
C ILE A 173 -12.41 1.28 -4.84
N LEU A 174 -11.70 2.29 -4.40
CA LEU A 174 -11.17 3.35 -5.23
C LEU A 174 -9.77 2.99 -5.73
N TYR A 175 -9.53 3.14 -7.03
CA TYR A 175 -8.23 2.91 -7.66
C TYR A 175 -7.63 4.25 -8.09
N ILE A 176 -6.46 4.58 -7.55
CA ILE A 176 -5.82 5.89 -7.73
C ILE A 176 -4.54 5.70 -8.53
N GLY A 177 -4.39 6.49 -9.60
CA GLY A 177 -3.17 6.54 -10.41
C GLY A 177 -2.77 5.20 -11.04
N GLY A 178 -1.46 4.98 -11.10
CA GLY A 178 -0.80 3.88 -11.79
C GLY A 178 -0.41 4.25 -13.22
N GLN A 179 0.21 3.29 -13.89
CA GLN A 179 0.58 3.36 -15.30
C GLN A 179 -0.29 2.40 -16.12
N THR A 180 -0.81 2.90 -17.23
CA THR A 180 -1.42 2.15 -18.33
C THR A 180 -0.37 1.93 -19.44
N SER A 181 -0.70 1.32 -20.58
CA SER A 181 0.30 0.90 -21.60
C SER A 181 1.38 1.96 -21.89
N ASP A 182 0.96 3.18 -22.20
CA ASP A 182 1.88 4.23 -22.67
C ASP A 182 1.84 5.51 -21.82
N LEU A 183 0.93 5.57 -20.83
CA LEU A 183 0.63 6.79 -20.08
C LEU A 183 0.37 6.49 -18.61
N PHE A 184 0.74 7.43 -17.76
CA PHE A 184 0.22 7.47 -16.40
C PHE A 184 -1.28 7.73 -16.41
N ALA A 185 -2.00 7.04 -15.52
CA ALA A 185 -3.44 7.19 -15.41
C ALA A 185 -3.80 8.61 -14.95
N PRO A 186 -4.90 9.18 -15.46
CA PRO A 186 -5.38 10.49 -15.03
C PRO A 186 -5.76 10.47 -13.54
N MET A 187 -5.52 11.59 -12.86
CA MET A 187 -5.85 11.77 -11.44
C MET A 187 -7.12 12.61 -11.23
N ASP A 188 -7.68 13.19 -12.30
CA ASP A 188 -8.95 13.95 -12.27
C ASP A 188 -10.19 13.05 -12.49
N THR A 189 -9.96 11.78 -12.86
CA THR A 189 -11.01 10.80 -13.13
C THR A 189 -10.57 9.44 -12.59
N LEU A 190 -11.15 9.02 -11.46
CA LEU A 190 -10.69 7.85 -10.72
C LEU A 190 -11.68 6.66 -10.85
N PRO A 191 -11.22 5.45 -11.22
CA PRO A 191 -12.07 4.28 -11.22
C PRO A 191 -12.51 3.88 -9.81
N LEU A 192 -13.81 3.72 -9.62
CA LEU A 192 -14.44 3.22 -8.40
C LEU A 192 -15.17 1.92 -8.70
N TYR A 193 -14.79 0.85 -8.00
CA TYR A 193 -15.48 -0.43 -8.07
C TYR A 193 -16.56 -0.51 -7.00
N ASN A 194 -17.82 -0.63 -7.42
CA ASN A 194 -18.95 -0.88 -6.53
C ASN A 194 -19.04 -2.38 -6.24
N THR A 195 -18.71 -2.76 -5.01
CA THR A 195 -18.67 -4.15 -4.55
C THR A 195 -20.05 -4.79 -4.40
N LYS A 196 -21.13 -4.00 -4.35
CA LYS A 196 -22.52 -4.50 -4.25
C LYS A 196 -23.13 -4.77 -5.62
N SER A 197 -22.92 -3.88 -6.58
CA SER A 197 -23.48 -4.02 -7.94
C SER A 197 -22.54 -4.74 -8.90
N ASP A 198 -21.28 -4.98 -8.53
CA ASP A 198 -20.25 -5.57 -9.40
C ASP A 198 -20.01 -4.75 -10.68
N THR A 199 -19.94 -3.43 -10.52
CA THR A 199 -19.78 -2.48 -11.63
C THR A 199 -18.72 -1.45 -11.33
N TRP A 200 -18.04 -0.99 -12.39
CA TRP A 200 -17.13 0.13 -12.34
C TRP A 200 -17.82 1.42 -12.73
N ILE A 201 -17.49 2.50 -12.04
CA ILE A 201 -17.82 3.87 -12.43
C ILE A 201 -16.57 4.74 -12.39
N ASN A 202 -16.56 5.79 -13.20
CA ASN A 202 -15.50 6.80 -13.18
C ASN A 202 -15.96 8.00 -12.35
N MET A 203 -15.23 8.29 -11.28
CA MET A 203 -15.51 9.42 -10.41
C MET A 203 -14.72 10.63 -10.89
N ALA A 204 -15.44 11.69 -11.29
CA ALA A 204 -14.84 12.97 -11.59
C ALA A 204 -14.36 13.65 -10.30
N VAL A 205 -13.14 14.17 -10.32
CA VAL A 205 -12.50 14.83 -9.19
C VAL A 205 -12.13 16.24 -9.60
N SER A 206 -12.58 17.21 -8.81
CA SER A 206 -12.33 18.63 -9.03
C SER A 206 -11.03 19.10 -8.39
N GLY A 207 -10.67 20.37 -8.62
CA GLY A 207 -9.45 20.97 -8.08
C GLY A 207 -8.22 20.70 -8.95
N PRO A 208 -7.02 21.16 -8.52
CA PRO A 208 -5.78 20.88 -9.22
C PRO A 208 -5.44 19.40 -9.03
N ALA A 209 -5.76 18.54 -9.99
CA ALA A 209 -5.36 17.15 -9.91
C ALA A 209 -3.82 17.03 -9.90
N PRO A 210 -3.23 16.15 -9.08
CA PRO A 210 -1.81 15.83 -9.19
C PRO A 210 -1.50 15.27 -10.58
N PRO A 211 -0.26 15.42 -11.09
CA PRO A 211 0.15 14.68 -12.27
C PRO A 211 -0.02 13.17 -12.07
N GLY A 212 -0.38 12.47 -13.15
CA GLY A 212 -0.43 11.02 -13.18
C GLY A 212 0.88 10.42 -12.71
N ARG A 213 0.80 9.34 -11.92
CA ARG A 213 1.95 8.75 -11.24
C ARG A 213 1.76 7.28 -10.93
N ARG A 214 2.86 6.55 -10.76
CA ARG A 214 2.90 5.15 -10.29
C ARG A 214 3.82 5.01 -9.08
N ASP A 215 3.74 3.87 -8.41
CA ASP A 215 4.63 3.47 -7.31
C ASP A 215 4.70 4.50 -6.16
N PHE A 216 3.60 5.23 -5.97
CA PHE A 216 3.34 6.05 -4.80
C PHE A 216 2.60 5.21 -3.76
N SER A 217 2.36 5.80 -2.58
CA SER A 217 1.56 5.17 -1.53
C SER A 217 0.37 6.05 -1.18
N ALA A 218 -0.69 5.42 -0.66
CA ALA A 218 -1.90 6.09 -0.22
C ALA A 218 -2.37 5.54 1.14
N VAL A 219 -2.95 6.40 1.96
CA VAL A 219 -3.62 6.01 3.21
C VAL A 219 -4.99 6.67 3.34
N LEU A 220 -5.97 5.94 3.87
CA LEU A 220 -7.27 6.49 4.28
C LEU A 220 -7.20 6.94 5.74
N THR A 221 -7.43 8.22 5.98
CA THR A 221 -7.46 8.82 7.31
C THR A 221 -8.78 8.56 8.05
N ASN A 222 -8.73 8.63 9.39
CA ASN A 222 -9.92 8.46 10.23
C ASN A 222 -11.00 9.52 9.96
N ASP A 223 -10.64 10.67 9.40
CA ASP A 223 -11.57 11.72 8.97
C ASP A 223 -11.94 11.62 7.47
N ASN A 224 -11.82 10.44 6.87
CA ASN A 224 -12.24 10.09 5.51
C ASN A 224 -11.54 10.86 4.37
N ARG A 225 -10.34 11.39 4.62
CA ARG A 225 -9.46 11.90 3.57
C ARG A 225 -8.52 10.81 3.09
N ILE A 226 -8.23 10.76 1.80
CA ILE A 226 -7.14 9.92 1.28
C ILE A 226 -5.92 10.80 1.06
N ILE A 227 -4.79 10.39 1.62
CA ILE A 227 -3.52 11.10 1.45
C ILE A 227 -2.62 10.24 0.59
N ILE A 228 -2.07 10.81 -0.47
CA ILE A 228 -1.05 10.17 -1.31
C ILE A 228 0.31 10.83 -1.10
N TYR A 229 1.39 10.06 -1.24
CA TYR A 229 2.75 10.58 -1.12
C TYR A 229 3.69 9.98 -2.17
N GLY A 230 4.47 10.85 -2.81
CA GLY A 230 5.57 10.48 -3.70
C GLY A 230 5.13 9.88 -5.04
N GLY A 231 5.91 8.91 -5.52
CA GLY A 231 5.72 8.19 -6.79
C GLY A 231 6.52 8.75 -7.97
N MET A 232 6.61 7.94 -9.02
CA MET A 232 7.18 8.34 -10.31
C MET A 232 6.10 9.00 -11.18
N MET A 233 6.38 10.18 -11.71
CA MET A 233 5.53 10.93 -12.66
C MET A 233 6.06 10.85 -14.10
N ASP A 234 7.32 10.48 -14.28
CA ASP A 234 7.93 9.98 -15.52
C ASP A 234 9.18 9.15 -15.17
N GLU A 235 9.91 8.66 -16.17
CA GLU A 235 11.12 7.84 -16.00
C GLU A 235 12.27 8.55 -15.25
N LEU A 236 12.27 9.89 -15.22
CA LEU A 236 13.32 10.71 -14.61
C LEU A 236 12.82 11.54 -13.42
N TYR A 237 11.51 11.62 -13.22
CA TYR A 237 10.89 12.53 -12.26
C TYR A 237 10.10 11.77 -11.19
N VAL A 238 10.69 11.74 -10.00
CA VAL A 238 10.09 11.23 -8.76
C VAL A 238 9.53 12.42 -7.98
N SER A 239 8.36 12.25 -7.36
CA SER A 239 7.76 13.24 -6.49
C SER A 239 8.19 13.08 -5.04
N GLY A 240 8.25 14.19 -4.32
CA GLY A 240 8.25 14.25 -2.85
C GLY A 240 7.08 15.09 -2.32
N ASP A 241 6.04 15.27 -3.13
CA ASP A 241 4.81 15.96 -2.72
C ASP A 241 3.78 15.02 -2.10
N ALA A 242 2.84 15.63 -1.38
CA ALA A 242 1.67 14.97 -0.84
C ALA A 242 0.41 15.66 -1.34
N TRP A 243 -0.65 14.89 -1.53
CA TRP A 243 -1.95 15.40 -1.95
C TRP A 243 -3.06 14.76 -1.13
N THR A 244 -4.09 15.55 -0.85
CA THR A 244 -5.30 15.13 -0.16
C THR A 244 -6.44 15.02 -1.14
N LEU A 245 -7.08 13.86 -1.20
CA LEU A 245 -8.38 13.66 -1.84
C LEU A 245 -9.47 13.73 -0.78
N TYR A 246 -10.36 14.70 -0.93
CA TYR A 246 -11.58 14.84 -0.14
C TYR A 246 -12.73 14.10 -0.83
N ILE A 247 -13.45 13.28 -0.06
CA ILE A 247 -14.56 12.43 -0.53
C ILE A 247 -15.83 12.86 0.21
N GLU A 248 -16.49 13.93 -0.26
CA GLU A 248 -17.68 14.49 0.40
C GLU A 248 -18.90 14.38 -0.51
N ASN A 249 -19.92 13.58 -0.16
CA ASN A 249 -21.23 13.52 -0.84
C ASN A 249 -21.15 13.51 -2.38
N SER A 250 -20.26 12.69 -2.95
CA SER A 250 -20.00 12.58 -4.40
C SER A 250 -19.42 13.84 -5.07
N GLN A 251 -18.98 14.82 -4.29
CA GLN A 251 -18.17 15.96 -4.75
C GLN A 251 -16.74 15.74 -4.28
N TRP A 252 -15.91 15.19 -5.16
CA TRP A 252 -14.54 14.85 -4.83
C TRP A 252 -13.61 15.97 -5.26
N SER A 253 -12.58 16.25 -4.47
CA SER A 253 -11.60 17.28 -4.82
C SER A 253 -10.19 16.97 -4.34
N TRP A 254 -9.22 17.37 -5.15
CA TRP A 254 -7.81 17.36 -4.78
C TRP A 254 -7.38 18.67 -4.16
N THR A 255 -6.55 18.59 -3.12
CA THR A 255 -5.78 19.71 -2.59
C THR A 255 -4.32 19.30 -2.46
N LYS A 256 -3.40 20.18 -2.88
CA LYS A 256 -1.97 19.95 -2.68
C LYS A 256 -1.63 20.19 -1.21
N GLY A 257 -1.04 19.19 -0.56
CA GLY A 257 -0.56 19.31 0.80
C GLY A 257 0.69 20.18 0.86
N ASN A 258 0.73 21.09 1.82
CA ASN A 258 1.93 21.78 2.25
C ASN A 258 2.68 20.90 3.24
N ILE A 259 3.95 20.60 2.99
CA ILE A 259 4.78 19.79 3.89
C ILE A 259 5.82 20.70 4.53
N THR A 260 5.80 20.76 5.86
CA THR A 260 6.80 21.49 6.64
C THR A 260 7.87 20.52 7.13
N ASN A 261 9.13 20.87 6.88
CA ASN A 261 10.27 20.05 7.31
C ASN A 261 10.65 20.40 8.75
N SER A 262 10.89 19.38 9.58
CA SER A 262 11.27 19.59 10.98
C SER A 262 12.72 20.04 11.18
N SER A 263 13.60 19.91 10.18
CA SER A 263 15.01 20.30 10.35
C SER A 263 15.88 20.46 9.10
N GLU A 264 15.46 20.10 7.89
CA GLU A 264 16.23 20.36 6.65
C GLU A 264 15.26 20.63 5.49
N ASP A 265 15.44 21.72 4.73
CA ASP A 265 14.60 22.15 3.58
C ASP A 265 14.61 21.19 2.35
N SER A 266 15.03 19.94 2.54
CA SER A 266 15.14 18.94 1.48
C SER A 266 13.81 18.22 1.27
N ILE A 267 13.23 18.38 0.08
CA ILE A 267 12.10 17.54 -0.38
C ILE A 267 12.56 16.08 -0.42
N ILE A 268 11.74 15.17 0.11
CA ILE A 268 12.06 13.74 0.12
C ILE A 268 11.40 13.05 -1.06
N TYR A 269 12.12 12.94 -2.18
CA TYR A 269 11.62 12.25 -3.37
C TYR A 269 11.62 10.74 -3.14
N SER A 270 10.44 10.09 -3.19
CA SER A 270 10.31 8.67 -2.87
C SER A 270 9.35 7.92 -3.80
N TYR A 271 9.68 6.67 -4.13
CA TYR A 271 8.80 5.75 -4.86
C TYR A 271 9.10 4.28 -4.50
N GLY A 272 8.17 3.38 -4.81
CA GLY A 272 8.30 1.95 -4.50
C GLY A 272 8.24 1.66 -2.99
N HIS A 273 7.72 2.61 -2.22
CA HIS A 273 7.50 2.52 -0.78
C HIS A 273 6.06 2.07 -0.50
N THR A 274 5.85 1.44 0.64
CA THR A 274 4.51 1.19 1.16
C THR A 274 4.13 2.27 2.17
N ALA A 275 2.85 2.41 2.49
CA ALA A 275 2.44 3.27 3.59
C ALA A 275 1.31 2.67 4.42
N THR A 276 1.32 3.05 5.69
CA THR A 276 0.36 2.61 6.69
C THR A 276 -0.02 3.81 7.54
N LEU A 277 -1.31 3.99 7.82
CA LEU A 277 -1.74 4.97 8.81
C LEU A 277 -1.77 4.34 10.19
N VAL A 278 -1.11 4.98 11.15
CA VAL A 278 -1.26 4.68 12.59
C VAL A 278 -1.58 5.98 13.30
N ASN A 279 -2.73 6.06 13.97
CA ASN A 279 -3.27 7.29 14.54
C ASN A 279 -3.37 8.40 13.47
N ASN A 280 -2.62 9.50 13.63
CA ASN A 280 -2.53 10.60 12.68
C ASN A 280 -1.18 10.63 11.94
N TYR A 281 -0.44 9.52 11.93
CA TYR A 281 0.85 9.42 11.29
C TYR A 281 0.76 8.49 10.09
N MET A 282 1.09 9.03 8.91
CA MET A 282 1.36 8.22 7.74
C MET A 282 2.80 7.73 7.83
N PHE A 283 2.96 6.43 8.09
CA PHE A 283 4.24 5.74 8.05
C PHE A 283 4.57 5.46 6.59
N ILE A 284 5.66 6.01 6.09
CA ILE A 284 6.20 5.72 4.77
C ILE A 284 7.34 4.74 4.96
N ASN A 285 7.15 3.52 4.49
CA ASN A 285 7.99 2.38 4.84
C ASN A 285 8.90 2.01 3.68
N PHE A 286 10.21 2.16 3.91
CA PHE A 286 11.25 1.77 2.95
C PHE A 286 11.07 2.43 1.58
N GLY A 287 11.62 1.83 0.52
CA GLY A 287 11.47 2.28 -0.87
C GLY A 287 12.75 2.92 -1.40
N ASN A 288 12.63 3.65 -2.51
CA ASN A 288 13.76 4.38 -3.11
C ASN A 288 13.66 5.85 -2.75
N ARG A 289 14.79 6.46 -2.37
CA ARG A 289 14.87 7.87 -1.99
C ARG A 289 15.89 8.61 -2.83
N LEU A 290 15.43 9.52 -3.69
CA LEU A 290 16.32 10.31 -4.52
C LEU A 290 16.72 11.64 -3.85
N PRO A 291 17.94 12.16 -4.10
CA PRO A 291 19.04 11.54 -4.86
C PRO A 291 19.92 10.59 -4.02
N ILE A 292 19.57 10.38 -2.75
CA ILE A 292 20.50 9.95 -1.70
C ILE A 292 20.73 8.43 -1.71
N GLU A 293 19.67 7.63 -1.86
CA GLU A 293 19.70 6.19 -1.60
C GLU A 293 18.71 5.43 -2.49
N ASN A 294 19.25 4.53 -3.31
CA ASN A 294 18.44 3.40 -3.77
C ASN A 294 18.25 2.45 -2.59
N ASN A 295 17.04 1.93 -2.43
CA ASN A 295 16.69 0.91 -1.43
C ASN A 295 16.83 1.38 0.03
N SER A 296 16.34 2.57 0.33
CA SER A 296 16.42 3.16 1.66
C SER A 296 15.77 2.27 2.74
N PRO A 297 16.49 1.96 3.83
CA PRO A 297 15.98 1.13 4.93
C PRO A 297 15.18 1.92 5.97
N ILE A 298 14.80 3.16 5.64
CA ILE A 298 14.26 4.12 6.61
C ILE A 298 12.72 4.06 6.64
N ILE A 299 12.16 4.26 7.84
CA ILE A 299 10.75 4.63 8.02
C ILE A 299 10.68 6.14 8.25
N MET A 300 9.81 6.80 7.49
CA MET A 300 9.52 8.23 7.67
C MET A 300 8.12 8.41 8.23
N LEU A 301 7.95 9.41 9.10
CA LEU A 301 6.68 9.72 9.75
C LEU A 301 6.18 11.07 9.28
N LEU A 302 5.06 11.06 8.57
CA LEU A 302 4.36 12.27 8.17
C LEU A 302 3.15 12.46 9.10
N ASP A 303 3.18 13.50 9.94
CA ASP A 303 2.04 13.93 10.75
C ASP A 303 0.99 14.56 9.82
N VAL A 304 -0.16 13.89 9.70
CA VAL A 304 -1.27 14.25 8.83
C VAL A 304 -2.49 14.76 9.60
N SER A 305 -2.32 15.10 10.89
CA SER A 305 -3.39 15.59 11.76
C SER A 305 -3.98 16.93 11.29
N GLN A 306 -3.14 17.82 10.77
CA GLN A 306 -3.58 19.11 10.24
C GLN A 306 -3.96 18.97 8.76
N LYS A 307 -5.14 19.51 8.40
CA LYS A 307 -5.63 19.46 7.02
C LYS A 307 -4.70 20.22 6.09
N ASP A 308 -4.23 19.50 5.05
CA ASP A 308 -3.34 19.98 3.99
C ASP A 308 -2.04 20.63 4.47
N ASN A 309 -1.69 20.52 5.76
CA ASN A 309 -0.49 21.08 6.36
C ASN A 309 0.22 19.98 7.12
N PHE A 310 0.97 19.17 6.38
CA PHE A 310 1.66 18.02 6.92
C PHE A 310 3.02 18.43 7.49
N ARG A 311 3.52 17.62 8.41
CA ARG A 311 4.81 17.88 9.05
C ARG A 311 5.60 16.59 9.18
N TRP A 312 6.84 16.61 8.74
CA TRP A 312 7.76 15.53 9.08
C TRP A 312 8.03 15.53 10.57
N VAL A 313 7.91 14.37 11.19
CA VAL A 313 8.26 14.18 12.59
C VAL A 313 9.21 12.99 12.71
N THR A 314 10.00 12.98 13.78
CA THR A 314 10.90 11.86 14.07
C THR A 314 10.40 11.04 15.25
N GLU A 315 9.63 11.65 16.16
CA GLU A 315 9.05 10.97 17.32
C GLU A 315 7.66 10.44 17.00
N PHE A 316 7.45 9.16 17.27
CA PHE A 316 6.14 8.54 17.32
C PHE A 316 5.76 8.30 18.77
N ILE A 317 4.59 8.80 19.17
CA ILE A 317 3.99 8.54 20.47
C ILE A 317 2.64 7.86 20.22
N PRO A 318 2.46 6.61 20.66
CA PRO A 318 1.17 5.94 20.53
C PRO A 318 0.12 6.65 21.38
N ASN A 319 -1.12 6.68 20.90
CA ASN A 319 -2.24 7.11 21.72
C ASN A 319 -2.39 6.14 22.89
N ILE A 320 -2.03 6.57 24.10
CA ILE A 320 -2.30 5.80 25.31
C ILE A 320 -3.83 5.81 25.49
N MET A 321 -4.48 4.71 25.20
CA MET A 321 -5.83 4.46 25.68
C MET A 321 -5.72 4.50 27.21
N ASN A 322 -6.14 5.61 27.83
CA ASN A 322 -6.37 5.65 29.26
C ASN A 322 -7.44 4.60 29.54
N THR A 323 -7.01 3.40 29.95
CA THR A 323 -7.88 2.44 30.60
C THR A 323 -8.29 3.08 31.93
N THR A 324 -9.40 3.81 31.91
CA THR A 324 -10.11 4.16 33.13
C THR A 324 -10.48 2.85 33.82
N VAL A 325 -9.78 2.59 34.93
CA VAL A 325 -10.02 1.52 35.91
C VAL A 325 -11.44 1.63 36.47
#